data_AF-A0AAE4CF79-F1
#
_entry.id   AF-A0AAE4CF79-F1
#
_cell.length_a   1.000
_cell.length_b   1.000
_cell.length_c   1.000
_cell.angle_alpha   90.00
_cell.angle_beta   90.00
_cell.angle_gamma   90.00
#
_symmetry.space_group_name_H-M   'P 1'
#
loop_
_entity.id
_entity.type
_entity.pdbx_description
1 polymer ?
#
loop_
_entity_poly.entity_id
_entity_poly.type
_entity_poly.pdbx_seq_one_letter_code
_entity_poly.pdbx_strand_id
1 'polypeptide(L)'
;MAIPDDDLGPAWLRDYGRIEADIEAMSAFARALIAEIQDNYVPHATRVIADMEAEHPRPAGDFREHARFLAEHETAMRAATDNVYWYVQAGNRLGNAAAEISTRYADADAFSAAQTHDVREALEASGATEAR
;
A
#
# COMPACT_ATOMS: atom_id res chain seq x y z
N MET A 1 -37.00 11.58 23.87
CA MET A 1 -37.67 11.59 22.55
C MET A 1 -36.77 10.74 21.65
N ALA A 2 -37.24 9.55 21.25
CA ALA A 2 -36.43 8.64 20.44
C ALA A 2 -36.32 9.18 19.01
N ILE A 3 -35.13 9.12 18.43
CA ILE A 3 -34.91 9.40 17.01
C ILE A 3 -35.71 8.33 16.23
N PRO A 4 -36.59 8.70 15.29
CA PRO A 4 -37.33 7.75 14.47
C PRO A 4 -36.39 6.77 13.76
N ASP A 5 -36.78 5.50 13.61
CA ASP A 5 -35.94 4.46 13.01
C ASP A 5 -35.47 4.81 11.58
N ASP A 6 -36.21 5.65 10.87
CA ASP A 6 -35.90 6.12 9.52
C ASP A 6 -34.74 7.14 9.48
N ASP A 7 -34.48 7.84 10.60
CA ASP A 7 -33.38 8.81 10.74
C ASP A 7 -32.06 8.16 11.18
N LEU A 8 -32.07 6.86 11.52
CA LEU A 8 -30.91 6.12 12.04
C LEU A 8 -30.04 5.46 10.94
N GLY A 9 -30.29 5.77 9.66
CA GLY A 9 -29.58 5.16 8.53
C GLY A 9 -29.82 3.64 8.38
N PRO A 10 -29.26 2.99 7.33
CA PRO A 10 -29.52 1.58 7.05
C PRO A 10 -29.01 0.67 8.17
N ALA A 11 -29.82 -0.31 8.60
CA ALA A 11 -29.49 -1.20 9.71
C ALA A 11 -28.14 -1.95 9.54
N TRP A 12 -27.76 -2.30 8.31
CA TRP A 12 -26.48 -2.94 7.97
C TRP A 12 -25.27 -2.01 8.08
N LEU A 13 -25.48 -0.69 8.19
CA LEU A 13 -24.45 0.32 8.37
C LEU A 13 -24.31 0.74 9.85
N ARG A 14 -25.30 0.41 10.70
CA ARG A 14 -25.32 0.77 12.13
C ARG A 14 -24.25 0.04 12.93
N ASP A 15 -23.87 -1.17 12.48
CA ASP A 15 -22.81 -1.99 13.06
C ASP A 15 -21.45 -1.81 12.37
N TYR A 16 -21.34 -0.88 11.41
CA TYR A 16 -20.11 -0.56 10.68
C TYR A 16 -19.18 0.31 11.54
N GLY A 17 -18.98 -0.09 12.80
CA GLY A 17 -18.21 0.62 13.83
C GLY A 17 -16.76 0.17 13.97
N ARG A 18 -16.34 -0.86 13.24
CA ARG A 18 -14.93 -1.26 13.20
C ARG A 18 -14.63 -2.03 11.94
N ILE A 19 -14.17 -1.34 10.90
CA ILE A 19 -13.14 -1.96 10.07
C ILE A 19 -11.93 -2.01 11.00
N GLU A 20 -11.81 -3.10 11.77
CA GLU A 20 -10.57 -3.43 12.46
C GLU A 20 -9.60 -3.81 11.35
N ALA A 21 -9.07 -2.77 10.69
CA ALA A 21 -7.90 -2.93 9.85
C ALA A 21 -6.86 -3.52 10.80
N ASP A 22 -6.31 -4.68 10.48
CA ASP A 22 -5.19 -5.21 11.23
C ASP A 22 -3.98 -4.28 10.94
N ILE A 23 -3.89 -3.21 11.74
CA ILE A 23 -2.91 -2.13 11.61
C ILE A 23 -1.50 -2.70 11.78
N GLU A 24 -1.36 -3.71 12.65
CA GLU A 24 -0.11 -4.43 12.85
C GLU A 24 0.27 -5.24 11.61
N ALA A 25 -0.67 -5.99 11.02
CA ALA A 25 -0.43 -6.70 9.78
C ALA A 25 -0.14 -5.76 8.60
N MET A 26 -0.81 -4.62 8.51
CA MET A 26 -0.56 -3.62 7.46
C MET A 26 0.81 -2.96 7.63
N SER A 27 1.22 -2.66 8.87
CA SER A 27 2.57 -2.16 9.18
C SER A 27 3.64 -3.22 8.90
N ALA A 28 3.38 -4.48 9.27
CA ALA A 28 4.28 -5.60 9.01
C ALA A 28 4.42 -5.84 7.50
N PHE A 29 3.32 -5.81 6.75
CA PHE A 29 3.31 -5.88 5.29
C PHE A 29 4.11 -4.74 4.67
N ALA A 30 3.89 -3.49 5.09
CA ALA A 30 4.62 -2.34 4.57
C ALA A 30 6.14 -2.49 4.76
N ARG A 31 6.57 -2.87 5.96
CA ARG A 31 7.98 -3.12 6.26
C ARG A 31 8.55 -4.27 5.44
N ALA A 32 7.83 -5.39 5.35
CA ALA A 32 8.25 -6.56 4.59
C ALA A 32 8.38 -6.24 3.09
N LEU A 33 7.43 -5.49 2.53
CA LEU A 33 7.48 -5.09 1.11
C LEU A 33 8.65 -4.15 0.81
N ILE A 34 8.88 -3.15 1.66
CA ILE A 34 10.01 -2.23 1.49
C ILE A 34 11.34 -3.00 1.61
N ALA A 35 11.47 -3.88 2.60
CA ALA A 35 12.66 -4.71 2.77
C ALA A 35 12.89 -5.64 1.57
N GLU A 36 11.86 -6.36 1.09
CA GLU A 36 11.95 -7.21 -0.10
C GLU A 36 12.40 -6.42 -1.34
N ILE A 37 11.88 -5.20 -1.52
CA ILE A 37 12.27 -4.35 -2.64
C ILE A 37 13.74 -3.93 -2.52
N GLN A 38 14.17 -3.47 -1.34
CA GLN A 38 15.52 -2.92 -1.14
C GLN A 38 16.60 -4.01 -1.12
N ASP A 39 16.34 -5.09 -0.40
CA ASP A 39 17.34 -6.12 -0.11
C ASP A 39 17.42 -7.18 -1.20
N ASN A 40 16.32 -7.42 -1.94
CA ASN A 40 16.26 -8.48 -2.95
C ASN A 40 15.99 -7.93 -4.36
N TYR A 41 14.89 -7.21 -4.57
CA TYR A 41 14.49 -6.80 -5.92
C TYR A 41 15.48 -5.81 -6.55
N VAL A 42 15.88 -4.75 -5.86
CA VAL A 42 16.77 -3.70 -6.40
C VAL A 42 18.11 -4.25 -6.88
N PRO A 43 18.86 -5.05 -6.08
CA PRO A 43 20.11 -5.66 -6.55
C PRO A 43 19.96 -6.49 -7.82
N HIS A 44 18.86 -7.27 -7.93
CA HIS A 44 18.59 -8.08 -9.10
C HIS A 44 18.14 -7.26 -10.30
N ALA A 45 17.30 -6.24 -10.08
CA ALA A 45 16.84 -5.31 -11.10
C ALA A 45 18.00 -4.57 -11.75
N THR A 46 18.98 -4.08 -10.98
CA THR A 46 20.17 -3.42 -11.53
C THR A 46 20.92 -4.33 -12.51
N ARG A 47 21.09 -5.60 -12.17
CA ARG A 47 21.74 -6.58 -13.05
C ARG A 47 20.93 -6.82 -14.32
N VAL A 48 19.62 -7.06 -14.19
CA VAL A 48 18.73 -7.31 -15.34
C VAL A 48 18.71 -6.11 -16.28
N ILE A 49 18.59 -4.89 -15.75
CA ILE A 49 18.61 -3.67 -16.55
C ILE A 49 19.93 -3.54 -17.32
N ALA A 50 21.07 -3.79 -16.66
CA ALA A 50 22.38 -3.74 -17.31
C ALA A 50 22.51 -4.77 -18.45
N ASP A 51 21.99 -5.98 -18.25
CA ASP A 51 21.96 -7.02 -19.29
C ASP A 51 21.03 -6.62 -20.45
N MET A 52 19.92 -5.93 -20.16
CA MET A 52 18.95 -5.49 -21.16
C MET A 52 19.39 -4.29 -21.99
N GLU A 53 20.21 -3.42 -21.40
CA GLU A 53 20.77 -2.23 -22.06
C GLU A 53 22.10 -2.49 -22.77
N ALA A 54 22.57 -3.75 -22.79
CA ALA A 54 23.78 -4.14 -23.48
C ALA A 54 23.73 -3.77 -24.98
N GLU A 55 24.86 -3.28 -25.50
CA GLU A 55 24.93 -2.83 -26.89
C GLU A 55 24.73 -4.00 -27.85
N HIS A 56 23.80 -3.83 -28.79
CA HIS A 56 23.51 -4.83 -29.81
C HIS A 56 24.42 -4.61 -31.04
N PRO A 57 24.83 -5.70 -31.73
CA PRO A 57 25.59 -5.56 -32.96
C PRO A 57 24.79 -4.78 -34.01
N ARG A 58 25.50 -3.94 -34.78
CA ARG A 58 24.87 -3.14 -35.83
C ARG A 58 24.16 -4.05 -36.85
N PRO A 59 22.99 -3.64 -37.36
CA PRO A 59 22.30 -4.40 -38.40
C PRO A 59 23.21 -4.60 -39.61
N ALA A 60 23.24 -5.81 -40.16
CA ALA A 60 23.86 -6.05 -41.46
C ALA A 60 23.08 -5.28 -42.53
N GLY A 61 23.75 -4.38 -43.26
CA GLY A 61 23.11 -3.48 -44.23
C GLY A 61 22.37 -4.17 -45.39
N ASP A 62 22.69 -5.44 -45.63
CA ASP A 62 22.13 -6.24 -46.71
C ASP A 62 20.79 -6.92 -46.32
N PHE A 63 20.39 -6.89 -45.04
CA PHE A 63 19.21 -7.60 -44.53
C PHE A 63 18.23 -6.64 -43.85
N ARG A 64 17.24 -6.15 -44.61
CA ARG A 64 16.22 -5.22 -44.11
C ARG A 64 15.35 -5.82 -43.00
N GLU A 65 15.10 -7.12 -43.07
CA GLU A 65 14.35 -7.87 -42.06
C GLU A 65 15.10 -7.91 -40.73
N HIS A 66 16.43 -8.00 -40.77
CA HIS A 66 17.27 -7.97 -39.58
C HIS A 66 17.27 -6.58 -38.92
N ALA A 67 17.35 -5.51 -39.72
CA ALA A 67 17.21 -4.15 -39.21
C ALA A 67 15.83 -3.90 -38.56
N ARG A 68 14.76 -4.40 -39.18
CA ARG A 68 13.41 -4.31 -38.59
C ARG A 68 13.31 -5.13 -37.30
N PHE A 69 13.84 -6.35 -37.27
CA PHE A 69 13.86 -7.18 -36.07
C PHE A 69 14.57 -6.48 -34.92
N LEU A 70 15.75 -5.91 -35.16
CA LEU A 70 16.50 -5.19 -34.12
C LEU A 70 15.74 -3.97 -33.58
N ALA A 71 15.06 -3.20 -34.44
CA ALA A 71 14.26 -2.06 -33.99
C ALA A 71 13.06 -2.47 -33.11
N GLU A 72 12.35 -3.54 -33.49
CA GLU A 72 11.24 -4.09 -32.68
C GLU A 72 11.77 -4.71 -31.38
N HIS A 73 12.93 -5.36 -31.44
CA HIS A 73 13.61 -5.91 -30.27
C HIS A 73 14.00 -4.82 -29.27
N GLU A 74 14.64 -3.74 -29.72
CA GLU A 74 14.99 -2.59 -28.89
C GLU A 74 13.75 -1.97 -28.23
N THR A 75 12.63 -1.88 -28.96
CA THR A 75 11.36 -1.38 -28.43
C THR A 75 10.83 -2.27 -27.31
N ALA A 76 10.82 -3.59 -27.52
CA ALA A 76 10.40 -4.56 -26.51
C ALA A 76 11.32 -4.56 -25.29
N MET A 77 12.64 -4.49 -25.50
CA MET A 77 13.64 -4.41 -24.45
C MET A 77 13.45 -3.16 -23.59
N ARG A 78 13.24 -2.00 -24.21
CA ARG A 78 12.96 -0.75 -23.48
C ARG A 78 11.69 -0.86 -22.63
N ALA A 79 10.60 -1.40 -23.18
CA ALA A 79 9.36 -1.57 -22.43
C ALA A 79 9.53 -2.52 -21.23
N ALA A 80 10.34 -3.58 -21.40
CA ALA A 80 10.62 -4.51 -20.31
C ALA A 80 11.55 -3.91 -19.25
N THR A 81 12.58 -3.15 -19.64
CA THR A 81 13.44 -2.37 -18.74
C THR A 81 12.61 -1.37 -17.93
N ASP A 82 11.70 -0.64 -18.58
CA ASP A 82 10.79 0.30 -17.91
C ASP A 82 9.94 -0.39 -16.85
N ASN A 83 9.38 -1.57 -17.15
CA ASN A 83 8.61 -2.34 -16.18
C ASN A 83 9.44 -2.72 -14.94
N VAL A 84 10.67 -3.19 -15.15
CA VAL A 84 11.58 -3.56 -14.06
C VAL A 84 11.90 -2.34 -13.19
N TYR A 85 12.17 -1.19 -13.82
CA TYR A 85 12.44 0.07 -13.14
C TYR A 85 11.24 0.59 -12.35
N TRP A 86 10.05 0.63 -12.97
CA TRP A 86 8.84 1.18 -12.35
C TRP A 86 8.29 0.32 -11.22
N TYR A 87 8.56 -0.98 -11.21
CA TYR A 87 8.17 -1.87 -10.12
C TYR A 87 8.71 -1.39 -8.77
N VAL A 88 9.98 -0.95 -8.71
CA VAL A 88 10.60 -0.42 -7.48
C VAL A 88 9.87 0.83 -7.00
N GLN A 89 9.57 1.74 -7.92
CA GLN A 89 8.90 3.01 -7.60
C GLN A 89 7.47 2.76 -7.10
N ALA A 90 6.72 1.89 -7.80
CA ALA A 90 5.36 1.53 -7.42
C ALA A 90 5.32 0.81 -6.07
N GLY A 91 6.23 -0.16 -5.86
CA GLY A 91 6.32 -0.91 -4.60
C GLY A 91 6.68 -0.04 -3.41
N ASN A 92 7.65 0.89 -3.56
CA ASN A 92 7.97 1.87 -2.51
C ASN A 92 6.77 2.78 -2.19
N ARG A 93 6.05 3.27 -3.21
CA ARG A 93 4.84 4.09 -3.00
C ARG A 93 3.77 3.31 -2.25
N LEU A 94 3.55 2.04 -2.61
CA LEU A 94 2.58 1.18 -1.93
C LEU A 94 2.97 0.92 -0.47
N GLY A 95 4.24 0.57 -0.21
CA GLY A 95 4.75 0.36 1.13
C GLY A 95 4.64 1.61 2.01
N ASN A 96 5.01 2.77 1.48
CA ASN A 96 4.88 4.05 2.19
C ASN A 96 3.42 4.41 2.47
N ALA A 97 2.52 4.20 1.51
CA ALA A 97 1.09 4.43 1.70
C ALA A 97 0.51 3.51 2.79
N ALA A 98 0.88 2.22 2.79
CA ALA A 98 0.45 1.27 3.82
C ALA A 98 0.96 1.66 5.22
N ALA A 99 2.22 2.12 5.32
CA ALA A 99 2.79 2.63 6.56
C ALA A 99 2.06 3.90 7.04
N GLU A 100 1.78 4.85 6.14
CA GLU A 100 1.06 6.07 6.46
C GLU A 100 -0.37 5.80 6.95
N ILE A 101 -1.10 4.92 6.27
CA ILE A 101 -2.44 4.51 6.68
C ILE A 101 -2.37 3.85 8.07
N SER A 102 -1.40 2.95 8.29
CA SER A 102 -1.22 2.28 9.58
C SER A 102 -1.02 3.28 10.73
N THR A 103 -0.16 4.28 10.56
CA THR A 103 0.04 5.35 11.56
C THR A 103 -1.22 6.15 11.82
N ARG A 104 -1.93 6.59 10.76
CA ARG A 104 -3.16 7.41 10.92
C ARG A 104 -4.26 6.64 11.66
N TYR A 105 -4.39 5.35 11.41
CA TYR A 105 -5.37 4.51 12.12
C TYR A 105 -4.95 4.24 13.57
N ALA A 106 -3.67 4.01 13.85
CA ALA A 106 -3.18 3.84 15.21
C ALA A 106 -3.45 5.08 16.08
N ASP A 107 -3.22 6.28 15.53
CA ASP A 107 -3.50 7.55 16.22
C ASP A 107 -5.00 7.73 16.49
N ALA A 108 -5.86 7.37 15.52
CA ALA A 108 -7.31 7.45 15.66
C ALA A 108 -7.86 6.47 16.71
N ASP A 109 -7.34 5.24 16.77
CA ASP A 109 -7.71 4.26 17.78
C ASP A 109 -7.25 4.69 19.18
N ALA A 110 -6.03 5.22 19.31
CA ALA A 110 -5.52 5.75 20.56
C ALA A 110 -6.37 6.93 21.08
N PHE A 111 -6.76 7.84 20.19
CA PHE A 111 -7.63 8.96 20.52
C PHE A 111 -9.03 8.50 20.96
N SER A 112 -9.62 7.55 20.21
CA SER A 112 -10.95 6.99 20.54
C SER A 112 -10.93 6.24 21.88
N ALA A 113 -9.83 5.53 22.17
CA ALA A 113 -9.62 4.84 23.45
C ALA A 113 -9.52 5.84 24.61
N ALA A 114 -8.80 6.96 24.44
CA ALA A 114 -8.71 8.02 25.45
C ALA A 114 -10.08 8.66 25.73
N GLN A 115 -10.84 9.02 24.69
CA GLN A 115 -12.19 9.56 24.88
C GLN A 115 -13.14 8.57 25.58
N THR A 116 -13.07 7.29 25.22
CA THR A 116 -13.89 6.25 25.86
C THR A 116 -13.52 6.07 27.33
N HIS A 117 -12.23 6.19 27.66
CA HIS A 117 -11.74 6.19 29.03
C HIS A 117 -12.27 7.39 29.82
N ASP A 118 -12.15 8.60 29.28
CA ASP A 118 -12.63 9.84 29.93
C ASP A 118 -14.14 9.80 30.18
N VAL A 119 -14.92 9.30 29.21
CA VAL A 119 -16.37 9.13 29.38
C VAL A 119 -16.69 8.10 30.46
N ARG A 120 -15.92 7.01 30.55
CA ARG A 120 -16.10 5.99 31.58
C ARG A 120 -15.79 6.53 32.97
N GLU A 121 -14.67 7.26 33.11
CA GLU A 121 -14.33 7.93 34.36
C GLU A 121 -15.40 8.95 34.77
N ALA A 122 -15.88 9.76 33.82
CA ALA A 122 -16.96 10.71 34.07
C ALA A 122 -18.26 10.01 34.49
N LEU A 123 -18.59 8.87 33.88
CA LEU A 123 -19.78 8.07 34.21
C LEU A 123 -19.65 7.48 35.62
N GLU A 124 -18.49 6.90 35.96
CA GLU A 124 -18.19 6.36 37.29
C GLU A 124 -18.23 7.46 38.37
N ALA A 125 -17.62 8.62 38.10
CA ALA A 125 -17.64 9.78 38.99
C ALA A 125 -19.05 10.38 39.18
N SER A 126 -19.94 10.23 38.20
CA SER A 126 -21.32 10.73 38.28
C SER A 126 -22.26 9.85 39.13
N GLY A 127 -21.80 8.69 39.62
CA GLY A 127 -22.62 7.76 40.41
C GLY A 127 -23.70 7.03 39.60
N ALA A 128 -23.71 7.18 38.26
CA ALA A 128 -24.69 6.54 37.38
C ALA A 128 -24.64 4.99 37.43
N THR A 129 -23.55 4.41 37.94
CA THR A 129 -23.37 2.96 38.10
C THR A 129 -23.92 2.41 39.42
N GLU A 130 -24.22 3.25 40.42
CA GLU A 130 -24.72 2.82 41.74
C GLU A 130 -26.26 2.70 41.83
N ALA A 131 -26.99 3.02 40.75
CA ALA A 131 -28.43 2.85 40.67
C ALA A 131 -28.83 1.47 40.10
N ARG A 132 -28.55 0.39 40.83
CA ARG A 132 -29.19 -0.93 40.63
C ARG A 132 -29.48 -1.61 41.95
#